data_AF-A0A0D0BNI7-F1
#
_entry.id   AF-A0A0D0BNI7-F1
#
_cell.length_a   1.000
_cell.length_b   1.000
_cell.length_c   1.000
_cell.angle_alpha   90.00
_cell.angle_beta   90.00
_cell.angle_gamma   90.00
#
_symmetry.space_group_name_H-M   'P 1'
#
loop_
_entity.id
_entity.type
_entity.pdbx_description
1 polymer ?
#
loop_
_entity_poly.entity_id
_entity_poly.type
_entity_poly.pdbx_seq_one_letter_code
_entity_poly.pdbx_strand_id
1 'polypeptide(L)'
;MDVKTILEVILSCPLNLLEHCASSIIGARLPLNFLAALSDESDKINTLRACMIIYLLTTTAIVPREFQLQASLAILNGKDSIITAGTGSGH
;
A
#
# COMPACT_ATOMS: atom_id res chain seq x y z
N MET A 1 -15.44 -5.31 -15.05
CA MET A 1 -15.72 -5.02 -13.63
C MET A 1 -15.40 -3.56 -13.41
N ASP A 2 -16.29 -2.79 -12.79
CA ASP A 2 -16.08 -1.35 -12.60
C ASP A 2 -14.97 -1.08 -11.56
N VAL A 3 -14.25 0.05 -11.71
CA VAL A 3 -13.12 0.41 -10.83
C VAL A 3 -13.57 0.56 -9.38
N LYS A 4 -14.78 1.11 -9.15
CA LYS A 4 -15.35 1.24 -7.81
C LYS A 4 -15.59 -0.13 -7.18
N THR A 5 -16.11 -1.09 -7.96
CA THR A 5 -16.30 -2.46 -7.48
C THR A 5 -14.98 -3.11 -7.07
N ILE A 6 -13.89 -2.89 -7.85
CA ILE A 6 -12.57 -3.42 -7.50
C ILE A 6 -12.03 -2.79 -6.22
N LEU A 7 -12.18 -1.46 -6.07
CA LEU A 7 -11.77 -0.74 -4.86
C LEU A 7 -12.49 -1.28 -3.61
N GLU A 8 -13.81 -1.43 -3.67
CA GLU A 8 -14.61 -2.00 -2.56
C GLU A 8 -14.14 -3.41 -2.17
N VAL A 9 -13.82 -4.25 -3.17
CA VAL A 9 -13.28 -5.59 -2.94
C VAL A 9 -11.93 -5.54 -2.23
N ILE A 10 -11.00 -4.68 -2.67
CA ILE A 10 -9.69 -4.51 -2.03
C ILE A 10 -9.85 -4.02 -0.58
N LEU A 11 -10.77 -3.06 -0.36
CA LEU A 11 -11.03 -2.47 0.95
C LEU A 11 -11.75 -3.42 1.92
N SER A 12 -12.46 -4.44 1.41
CA SER A 12 -13.18 -5.42 2.23
C SER A 12 -12.43 -6.75 2.37
N CYS A 13 -11.29 -6.92 1.69
CA CYS A 13 -10.54 -8.17 1.66
C CYS A 13 -9.80 -8.42 2.99
N PRO A 14 -9.85 -9.66 3.55
CA PRO A 14 -9.04 -10.03 4.71
C PRO A 14 -7.55 -10.15 4.34
N LEU A 15 -6.67 -10.02 5.33
CA LEU A 15 -5.21 -9.92 5.14
C LEU A 15 -4.63 -11.07 4.32
N ASN A 16 -4.99 -12.32 4.64
CA ASN A 16 -4.44 -13.51 3.98
C ASN A 16 -4.74 -13.54 2.47
N LEU A 17 -5.97 -13.16 2.08
CA LEU A 17 -6.35 -13.07 0.68
C LEU A 17 -5.66 -11.89 -0.01
N LEU A 18 -5.53 -10.77 0.71
CA LEU A 18 -4.86 -9.58 0.20
C LEU A 18 -3.37 -9.82 -0.04
N GLU A 19 -2.66 -10.51 0.86
CA GLU A 19 -1.27 -10.91 0.70
C GLU A 19 -1.08 -11.83 -0.51
N HIS A 20 -1.95 -12.83 -0.66
CA HIS A 20 -1.91 -13.74 -1.79
C HIS A 20 -2.12 -13.01 -3.12
N CYS A 21 -3.16 -12.17 -3.19
CA CYS A 21 -3.49 -11.39 -4.38
C CYS A 21 -2.37 -10.40 -4.72
N ALA A 22 -1.86 -9.65 -3.73
CA ALA A 22 -0.78 -8.69 -3.92
C ALA A 22 0.50 -9.38 -4.40
N SER A 23 0.86 -10.52 -3.81
CA SER A 23 2.01 -11.32 -4.24
C SER A 23 1.86 -11.85 -5.66
N SER A 24 0.65 -12.25 -6.06
CA SER A 24 0.36 -12.76 -7.41
C SER A 24 0.35 -11.65 -8.48
N ILE A 25 -0.22 -10.48 -8.16
CA ILE A 25 -0.47 -9.39 -9.12
C ILE A 25 0.72 -8.43 -9.24
N ILE A 26 1.35 -8.08 -8.11
CA ILE A 26 2.46 -7.12 -8.06
C ILE A 26 3.82 -7.86 -8.09
N GLY A 27 3.88 -9.06 -7.52
CA GLY A 27 5.07 -9.91 -7.54
C GLY A 27 6.26 -9.28 -6.83
N ALA A 28 7.44 -9.40 -7.45
CA ALA A 28 8.72 -8.97 -6.87
C ALA A 28 8.82 -7.46 -6.59
N ARG A 29 7.87 -6.64 -7.07
CA ARG A 29 7.85 -5.19 -6.83
C ARG A 29 7.22 -4.82 -5.48
N LEU A 30 6.62 -5.78 -4.78
CA LEU A 30 6.05 -5.56 -3.46
C LEU A 30 7.17 -5.19 -2.46
N PRO A 31 6.99 -4.18 -1.58
CA PRO A 31 8.01 -3.82 -0.59
C PRO A 31 8.03 -4.81 0.59
N LEU A 32 8.50 -6.03 0.33
CA LEU A 32 8.48 -7.15 1.29
C LEU A 32 9.27 -6.84 2.57
N ASN A 33 10.41 -6.15 2.45
CA ASN A 33 11.23 -5.77 3.60
C ASN A 33 10.46 -4.82 4.53
N PHE A 34 9.79 -3.83 3.96
CA PHE A 34 8.94 -2.91 4.72
C PHE A 34 7.76 -3.62 5.38
N LEU A 35 7.05 -4.48 4.63
CA LEU A 35 5.93 -5.27 5.16
C LEU A 35 6.35 -6.20 6.32
N ALA A 36 7.53 -6.80 6.22
CA ALA A 36 8.08 -7.65 7.27
C ALA A 36 8.48 -6.85 8.53
N ALA A 37 8.83 -5.57 8.37
CA ALA A 37 9.18 -4.68 9.49
C ALA A 37 7.95 -4.12 10.24
N LEU A 38 6.75 -4.23 9.66
CA LEU A 38 5.52 -3.82 10.33
C LEU A 38 5.10 -4.88 11.36
N SER A 39 4.89 -4.46 12.61
CA SER A 39 4.39 -5.33 13.68
C SER A 39 2.86 -5.36 13.77
N ASP A 40 2.22 -4.25 13.40
CA ASP A 40 0.77 -4.10 13.49
C ASP A 40 0.07 -4.67 12.25
N GLU A 41 -0.99 -5.46 12.49
CA GLU A 41 -1.74 -6.12 11.41
C GLU A 41 -2.52 -5.11 10.55
N SER A 42 -3.07 -4.05 11.16
CA SER A 42 -3.79 -3.00 10.45
C SER A 42 -2.85 -2.23 9.53
N ASP A 43 -1.63 -1.93 9.98
CA ASP A 43 -0.60 -1.30 9.15
C ASP A 43 -0.21 -2.16 7.94
N LYS A 44 -0.12 -3.49 8.11
CA LYS A 44 0.10 -4.42 6.99
C LYS A 44 -1.04 -4.38 5.98
N ILE A 45 -2.28 -4.47 6.47
CA ILE A 45 -3.49 -4.38 5.63
C ILE A 45 -3.50 -3.06 4.85
N ASN A 46 -3.29 -1.93 5.53
CA ASN A 46 -3.31 -0.61 4.91
C ASN A 46 -2.18 -0.44 3.88
N THR A 47 -0.99 -0.97 4.17
CA THR A 47 0.14 -0.97 3.23
C THR A 47 -0.15 -1.77 1.97
N LEU A 48 -0.68 -2.99 2.12
CA LEU A 48 -1.04 -3.85 0.99
C LEU A 48 -2.18 -3.22 0.16
N ARG A 49 -3.19 -2.64 0.81
CA ARG A 49 -4.27 -1.90 0.14
C ARG A 49 -3.72 -0.73 -0.67
N ALA A 50 -2.87 0.10 -0.07
CA ALA A 50 -2.24 1.22 -0.76
C ALA A 50 -1.45 0.76 -2.00
N CYS A 51 -0.68 -0.33 -1.87
CA CYS A 51 0.04 -0.92 -2.99
C CYS A 51 -0.90 -1.38 -4.11
N MET A 52 -1.95 -2.14 -3.80
CA MET A 52 -2.88 -2.64 -4.82
C MET A 52 -3.68 -1.52 -5.49
N ILE A 53 -4.15 -0.55 -4.71
CA ILE A 53 -4.95 0.58 -5.21
C ILE A 53 -4.10 1.44 -6.16
N ILE A 54 -2.90 1.85 -5.73
CA ILE A 54 -2.02 2.69 -6.56
C ILE A 54 -1.58 1.93 -7.81
N TYR A 55 -1.24 0.64 -7.67
CA TYR A 55 -0.89 -0.20 -8.80
C TYR A 55 -2.02 -0.31 -9.81
N LEU A 56 -3.26 -0.52 -9.35
CA LEU A 56 -4.43 -0.57 -10.23
C LEU A 56 -4.70 0.78 -10.90
N LEU A 57 -4.75 1.87 -10.14
CA LEU A 57 -5.08 3.21 -10.64
C LEU A 57 -4.01 3.76 -11.59
N THR A 58 -2.79 3.28 -11.48
CA THR A 58 -1.69 3.64 -12.39
C THR A 58 -1.53 2.67 -13.56
N THR A 59 -2.54 1.84 -13.84
CA THR A 59 -2.51 0.85 -14.92
C THR A 59 -1.27 -0.05 -14.80
N THR A 60 -1.07 -0.62 -13.62
CA THR A 60 0.03 -1.54 -13.25
C THR A 60 1.44 -0.96 -13.37
N ALA A 61 1.57 0.37 -13.44
CA ALA A 61 2.86 1.04 -13.61
C ALA A 61 3.59 1.31 -12.30
N ILE A 62 2.92 1.68 -11.21
CA ILE A 62 3.56 2.22 -10.00
C ILE A 62 3.24 1.38 -8.77
N VAL A 63 4.26 1.07 -7.97
CA VAL A 63 4.12 0.58 -6.60
C VAL A 63 4.70 1.66 -5.68
N PRO A 64 4.01 2.06 -4.59
CA PRO A 64 4.49 3.07 -3.67
C PRO A 64 5.84 2.70 -3.07
N ARG A 65 6.71 3.69 -2.92
CA ARG A 65 8.00 3.51 -2.24
C ARG A 65 7.80 3.50 -0.72
N GLU A 66 8.75 2.90 -0.01
CA GLU A 66 8.68 2.74 1.46
C GLU A 66 8.39 4.07 2.19
N PHE A 67 9.07 5.15 1.83
CA PHE A 67 8.82 6.46 2.46
C PHE A 67 7.41 7.01 2.22
N GLN A 68 6.79 6.70 1.07
CA GLN A 68 5.40 7.11 0.77
C GLN A 68 4.40 6.29 1.59
N LEU A 69 4.71 5.01 1.81
CA LEU A 69 3.93 4.12 2.66
C LEU A 69 4.04 4.52 4.13
N GLN A 70 5.25 4.83 4.61
CA GLN A 70 5.48 5.39 5.94
C GLN A 70 4.67 6.68 6.14
N ALA A 71 4.66 7.57 5.14
CA ALA A 71 3.84 8.77 5.16
C ALA A 71 2.36 8.49 5.30
N SER A 72 1.86 7.59 4.46
CA SER A 72 0.45 7.24 4.44
C SER A 72 0.02 6.60 5.76
N LEU A 73 0.84 5.71 6.33
CA LEU A 73 0.56 5.08 7.62
C LEU A 73 0.60 6.07 8.79
N ALA A 74 1.55 7.01 8.79
CA ALA A 74 1.61 8.05 9.80
C ALA A 74 0.33 8.90 9.83
N ILE A 75 -0.14 9.32 8.66
CA ILE A 75 -1.38 10.08 8.49
C ILE A 75 -2.59 9.24 8.96
N LEU A 76 -2.68 7.97 8.53
CA LEU A 76 -3.78 7.07 8.90
C LEU A 76 -3.83 6.79 10.41
N ASN A 77 -2.67 6.66 11.05
CA ASN A 77 -2.55 6.40 12.48
C ASN A 77 -2.66 7.67 13.35
N GLY A 78 -2.91 8.84 12.74
CA GLY A 78 -2.99 10.12 13.45
C GLY A 78 -1.69 10.50 14.16
N LYS A 79 -0.55 9.97 13.69
CA LYS A 79 0.77 10.26 14.25
C LYS A 79 1.41 11.38 13.47
N ASP A 80 1.79 12.46 14.15
CA ASP A 80 2.65 13.49 13.56
C ASP A 80 3.96 12.84 13.11
N SER A 81 4.27 12.94 11.82
CA SER A 81 5.51 12.41 11.25
C SER A 81 6.16 13.46 10.37
N ILE A 82 7.41 13.80 10.67
CA ILE A 82 8.23 14.66 9.81
C ILE A 82 8.85 13.77 8.73
N ILE A 83 8.46 14.01 7.49
CA ILE A 83 8.93 13.24 6.35
C ILE A 83 9.76 14.16 5.48
N THR A 84 11.07 14.01 5.58
CA THR A 84 12.00 14.75 4.72
C THR A 84 12.11 14.02 3.39
N ALA A 85 11.33 14.44 2.40
CA ALA A 85 11.41 13.94 1.03
C ALA A 85 12.02 15.00 0.10
N GLY A 86 12.95 14.59 -0.78
CA GLY A 86 13.49 15.46 -1.82
C GLY A 86 12.45 15.76 -2.91
N THR A 87 12.52 16.93 -3.55
CA THR A 87 11.56 17.36 -4.57
C THR A 87 11.45 16.35 -5.72
N GLY A 88 10.21 15.98 -6.10
CA GLY A 88 9.90 14.93 -7.08
C GLY A 88 9.23 13.66 -6.51
N SER A 89 8.99 13.61 -5.20
CA SER A 89 8.44 12.45 -4.49
C SER A 89 6.91 12.42 -4.34
N GLY A 90 6.21 13.50 -4.74
CA GLY A 90 4.78 13.70 -4.46
C GLY A 90 4.53 13.92 -2.97
N HIS A 91 4.38 15.17 -2.56
CA HIS A 91 3.86 15.60 -1.26
C HIS A 91 2.61 16.45 -1.53
#